data_AF-K2R1F4-F1
#
_entry.id   AF-K2R1F4-F1
#
_cell.length_a   1.000
_cell.length_b   1.000
_cell.length_c   1.000
_cell.angle_alpha   90.00
_cell.angle_beta   90.00
_cell.angle_gamma   90.00
#
_symmetry.space_group_name_H-M   'P 1'
#
loop_
_entity.id
_entity.type
_entity.pdbx_description
1 polymer ?
#
loop_
_entity_poly.entity_id
_entity_poly.type
_entity_poly.pdbx_seq_one_letter_code
_entity_poly.pdbx_strand_id
1 'polypeptide(L)'
;MWGGLHVWPLLPSVTSAVTGAFTRFASDAPSDPHVSLFAGLGYMSGHFAWAVGQYDALGREEPPIFAEFKDDSELYGTTKIFSTARVAALSDFADELDKSEPAGMRSRFTTATFRADEELLKFMADVFLEEVNAAIESGLSDDEHFAPMLGIQPLTRNMLKEQAKRGGNVMGIDEDDAPLVGQYGLLPVTEMALISFVT
;
A
#
# COMPACT_ATOMS: atom_id res chain seq x y z
N MET A 1 10.92 16.16 6.94
CA MET A 1 9.94 15.77 5.90
C MET A 1 8.56 15.78 6.53
N TRP A 2 7.49 15.87 5.74
CA TRP A 2 6.12 15.70 6.22
C TRP A 2 5.65 14.31 5.79
N GLY A 3 4.81 13.68 6.59
CA GLY A 3 4.19 12.42 6.21
C GLY A 3 3.70 11.62 7.39
N GLY A 4 3.25 10.41 7.10
CA GLY A 4 2.70 9.47 8.06
C GLY A 4 1.69 8.53 7.43
N LEU A 5 1.12 7.66 8.26
CA LEU A 5 0.06 6.75 7.91
C LEU A 5 -1.30 7.41 8.10
N HIS A 6 -2.18 7.16 7.15
CA HIS A 6 -3.60 7.46 7.22
C HIS A 6 -4.37 6.14 7.16
N VAL A 7 -5.18 5.85 8.19
CA VAL A 7 -5.83 4.55 8.31
C VAL A 7 -7.34 4.68 8.28
N TRP A 8 -8.01 3.93 7.41
CA TRP A 8 -9.47 3.86 7.29
C TRP A 8 -9.97 2.44 7.56
N PRO A 9 -11.21 2.29 8.07
CA PRO A 9 -11.82 0.98 8.16
C PRO A 9 -12.10 0.42 6.77
N LEU A 10 -12.21 -0.91 6.66
CA LEU A 10 -12.66 -1.53 5.42
C LEU A 10 -14.13 -1.20 5.15
N LEU A 11 -14.39 -0.47 4.06
CA LEU A 11 -15.71 -0.27 3.45
C LEU A 11 -15.56 -0.31 1.92
N PRO A 12 -16.59 -0.72 1.16
CA PRO A 12 -16.53 -0.70 -0.31
C PRO A 12 -16.22 0.69 -0.89
N SER A 13 -16.75 1.76 -0.27
CA SER A 13 -16.46 3.15 -0.62
C SER A 13 -15.00 3.51 -0.36
N VAL A 14 -14.43 3.09 0.77
CA VAL A 14 -13.02 3.29 1.12
C VAL A 14 -12.12 2.57 0.12
N THR A 15 -12.39 1.31 -0.21
CA THR A 15 -11.61 0.56 -1.20
C THR A 15 -11.64 1.26 -2.56
N SER A 16 -12.80 1.74 -2.99
CA SER A 16 -12.93 2.48 -4.25
C SER A 16 -12.18 3.82 -4.23
N ALA A 17 -12.30 4.57 -3.13
CA ALA A 17 -11.61 5.86 -2.97
C ALA A 17 -10.09 5.70 -2.94
N VAL A 18 -9.56 4.74 -2.16
CA VAL A 18 -8.12 4.48 -2.04
C VAL A 18 -7.54 4.00 -3.38
N THR A 19 -8.16 3.02 -4.03
CA THR A 19 -7.63 2.47 -5.31
C THR A 19 -7.71 3.50 -6.45
N GLY A 20 -8.79 4.28 -6.53
CA GLY A 20 -8.90 5.37 -7.50
C GLY A 20 -7.89 6.49 -7.26
N ALA A 21 -7.76 6.98 -6.02
CA ALA A 21 -6.79 8.01 -5.69
C ALA A 21 -5.34 7.52 -5.91
N PHE A 22 -5.06 6.25 -5.62
CA PHE A 22 -3.76 5.65 -5.84
C PHE A 22 -3.37 5.57 -7.32
N THR A 23 -4.29 5.15 -8.21
CA THR A 23 -4.01 5.06 -9.65
C THR A 23 -3.84 6.44 -10.29
N ARG A 24 -4.60 7.44 -9.84
CA ARG A 24 -4.40 8.85 -10.22
C ARG A 24 -3.06 9.37 -9.74
N PHE A 25 -2.71 9.15 -8.47
CA PHE A 25 -1.39 9.49 -7.95
C PHE A 25 -0.26 8.85 -8.78
N ALA A 26 -0.37 7.56 -9.14
CA ALA A 26 0.66 6.88 -9.93
C ALA A 26 0.88 7.54 -11.30
N SER A 27 -0.17 8.10 -11.88
CA SER A 27 -0.14 8.84 -13.14
C SER A 27 0.41 10.26 -12.98
N ASP A 28 0.01 10.95 -11.90
CA ASP A 28 0.26 12.38 -11.68
C ASP A 28 1.55 12.67 -10.90
N ALA A 29 2.15 11.68 -10.26
CA ALA A 29 3.40 11.80 -9.51
C ALA A 29 4.55 12.53 -10.24
N PRO A 30 4.72 12.45 -11.58
CA PRO A 30 5.71 13.27 -12.27
C PRO A 30 5.54 14.78 -12.10
N SER A 31 4.34 15.26 -11.75
CA SER A 31 4.07 16.68 -11.46
C SER A 31 4.65 17.13 -10.12
N ASP A 32 4.91 16.21 -9.20
CA ASP A 32 5.51 16.48 -7.90
C ASP A 32 6.56 15.41 -7.53
N PRO A 33 7.84 15.59 -7.91
CA PRO A 33 8.86 14.57 -7.73
C PRO A 33 9.36 14.42 -6.28
N HIS A 34 8.81 15.18 -5.33
CA HIS A 34 9.25 15.19 -3.94
C HIS A 34 8.36 14.36 -3.01
N VAL A 35 7.28 13.77 -3.54
CA VAL A 35 6.34 12.98 -2.76
C VAL A 35 6.49 11.48 -3.01
N SER A 36 6.10 10.68 -2.03
CA SER A 36 5.94 9.23 -2.17
C SER A 36 4.65 8.75 -1.53
N LEU A 37 4.14 7.64 -2.04
CA LEU A 37 2.90 7.01 -1.60
C LEU A 37 3.09 5.50 -1.54
N PHE A 38 2.51 4.87 -0.52
CA PHE A 38 2.14 3.46 -0.58
C PHE A 38 0.76 3.28 0.04
N ALA A 39 0.07 2.21 -0.33
CA ALA A 39 -1.16 1.81 0.33
C ALA A 39 -1.14 0.31 0.63
N GLY A 40 -1.87 -0.12 1.65
CA GLY A 40 -2.04 -1.52 1.95
C GLY A 40 -3.37 -1.82 2.61
N LEU A 41 -3.97 -2.94 2.24
CA LEU A 41 -5.11 -3.53 2.92
C LEU A 41 -4.58 -4.68 3.79
N GLY A 42 -4.75 -4.57 5.11
CA GLY A 42 -4.25 -5.55 6.06
C GLY A 42 -5.37 -6.11 6.95
N TYR A 43 -5.13 -7.30 7.49
CA TYR A 43 -5.90 -7.87 8.59
C TYR A 43 -5.02 -7.97 9.83
N MET A 44 -5.51 -7.50 10.97
CA MET A 44 -4.85 -7.68 12.26
C MET A 44 -5.88 -7.61 13.39
N SER A 45 -5.75 -8.51 14.36
CA SER A 45 -6.59 -8.53 15.57
C SER A 45 -8.11 -8.49 15.29
N GLY A 46 -8.59 -9.23 14.28
CA GLY A 46 -10.01 -9.31 13.95
C GLY A 46 -10.55 -8.20 13.05
N HIS A 47 -9.70 -7.29 12.57
CA HIS A 47 -10.12 -6.12 11.79
C HIS A 47 -9.34 -5.99 10.49
N PHE A 48 -10.06 -5.64 9.42
CA PHE A 48 -9.48 -5.19 8.17
C PHE A 48 -9.41 -3.67 8.12
N ALA A 49 -8.30 -3.13 7.61
CA ALA A 49 -8.12 -1.70 7.43
C ALA A 49 -7.24 -1.38 6.22
N TRP A 50 -7.54 -0.25 5.59
CA TRP A 50 -6.64 0.37 4.63
C TRP A 50 -5.69 1.32 5.35
N ALA A 51 -4.39 1.16 5.13
CA ALA A 51 -3.36 2.09 5.56
C ALA A 51 -2.68 2.71 4.34
N VAL A 52 -2.62 4.04 4.28
CA VAL A 52 -1.98 4.79 3.20
C VAL A 52 -0.86 5.64 3.79
N GLY A 53 0.38 5.35 3.40
CA GLY A 53 1.56 6.12 3.77
C GLY A 53 1.81 7.24 2.77
N GLN A 54 1.74 8.48 3.23
CA GLN A 54 2.00 9.68 2.42
C GLN A 54 3.24 10.38 2.94
N TYR A 55 4.15 10.77 2.05
CA TYR A 55 5.37 11.48 2.46
C TYR A 55 5.76 12.56 1.46
N ASP A 56 6.29 13.66 1.99
CA ASP A 56 6.81 14.80 1.25
C ASP A 56 8.21 15.17 1.77
N ALA A 57 9.21 15.01 0.91
CA ALA A 57 10.62 15.27 1.25
C ALA A 57 10.92 16.75 1.55
N LEU A 58 10.14 17.69 1.01
CA LEU A 58 10.28 19.12 1.26
C LEU A 58 9.62 19.56 2.57
N GLY A 59 8.82 18.70 3.22
CA GLY A 59 8.13 19.05 4.46
C GLY A 59 6.90 19.92 4.27
N ARG A 60 6.34 19.97 3.06
CA ARG A 60 5.06 20.64 2.82
C ARG A 60 3.96 19.81 3.47
N GLU A 61 3.14 20.44 4.30
CA GLU A 61 1.99 19.77 4.91
C GLU A 61 0.87 19.65 3.87
N GLU A 62 0.29 18.44 3.78
CA GLU A 62 -0.82 18.11 2.87
C GLU A 62 -0.64 18.63 1.43
N PRO A 63 0.44 18.25 0.73
CA PRO A 63 0.67 18.71 -0.64
C PRO A 63 -0.54 18.35 -1.52
N PRO A 64 -0.92 19.20 -2.50
CA PRO A 64 -2.17 19.06 -3.26
C PRO A 64 -2.34 17.71 -3.97
N ILE A 65 -1.24 17.03 -4.31
CA ILE A 65 -1.27 15.70 -4.93
C ILE A 65 -1.90 14.62 -4.03
N PHE A 66 -2.01 14.85 -2.73
CA PHE A 66 -2.72 13.97 -1.80
C PHE A 66 -4.15 14.43 -1.47
N ALA A 67 -4.70 15.43 -2.18
CA ALA A 67 -6.02 15.99 -1.87
C ALA A 67 -7.14 14.94 -1.86
N GLU A 68 -7.01 13.89 -2.66
CA GLU A 68 -7.99 12.81 -2.74
C GLU A 68 -7.97 11.84 -1.56
N PHE A 69 -6.93 11.89 -0.71
CA PHE A 69 -6.80 11.07 0.51
C PHE A 69 -7.22 11.83 1.78
N LYS A 70 -7.89 12.97 1.64
CA LYS A 70 -8.40 13.75 2.77
C LYS A 70 -9.63 13.07 3.37
N ASP A 71 -9.97 13.46 4.60
CA ASP A 71 -11.20 12.98 5.25
C ASP A 71 -12.40 13.65 4.59
N ASP A 72 -12.84 13.04 3.50
CA ASP A 72 -14.07 13.40 2.81
C ASP A 72 -15.12 12.33 3.11
N SER A 73 -16.04 12.66 4.01
CA SER A 73 -17.12 11.75 4.43
C SER A 73 -18.08 11.42 3.29
N GLU A 74 -18.20 12.26 2.26
CA GLU A 74 -19.04 11.96 1.09
C GLU A 74 -18.36 10.92 0.19
N LEU A 75 -17.05 11.05 -0.02
CA LEU A 75 -16.27 10.11 -0.84
C LEU A 75 -16.02 8.77 -0.12
N TYR A 76 -15.56 8.82 1.13
CA TYR A 76 -15.16 7.63 1.87
C TYR A 76 -16.33 6.97 2.61
N GLY A 77 -17.42 7.69 2.88
CA GLY A 77 -18.52 7.21 3.72
C GLY A 77 -18.15 7.03 5.20
N THR A 78 -16.93 7.42 5.60
CA THR A 78 -16.37 7.29 6.94
C THR A 78 -15.20 8.26 7.12
N THR A 79 -14.80 8.51 8.37
CA THR A 79 -13.53 9.18 8.70
C THR A 79 -12.40 8.15 8.84
N LYS A 80 -11.14 8.63 8.83
CA LYS A 80 -9.99 7.84 9.29
C LYS A 80 -10.23 7.31 10.71
N ILE A 81 -9.71 6.12 10.99
CA ILE A 81 -9.54 5.57 12.33
C ILE A 81 -8.48 6.38 13.08
N PHE A 82 -7.34 6.62 12.42
CA PHE A 82 -6.27 7.48 12.93
C PHE A 82 -5.37 7.99 11.80
N SER A 83 -4.55 8.98 12.14
CA SER A 83 -3.50 9.53 11.29
C SER A 83 -2.25 9.80 12.13
N THR A 84 -1.07 9.46 11.62
CA THR A 84 0.22 9.81 12.23
C THR A 84 0.92 10.96 11.50
N ALA A 85 0.24 11.57 10.51
CA ALA A 85 0.79 12.62 9.67
C ALA A 85 1.32 13.81 10.47
N ARG A 86 2.61 14.11 10.30
CA ARG A 86 3.31 15.19 11.00
C ARG A 86 4.54 15.65 10.23
N VAL A 87 5.13 16.76 10.64
CA VAL A 87 6.49 17.12 10.24
C VAL A 87 7.48 16.47 11.22
N ALA A 88 8.38 15.62 10.72
CA ALA A 88 9.37 14.93 11.53
C ALA A 88 10.66 14.61 10.74
N ALA A 89 11.66 14.05 11.43
CA ALA A 89 12.85 13.53 10.78
C ALA A 89 12.52 12.22 10.02
N LEU A 90 13.31 11.88 9.00
CA LEU A 90 13.16 10.62 8.27
C LEU A 90 13.29 9.41 9.22
N SER A 91 14.19 9.49 10.21
CA SER A 91 14.37 8.43 11.21
C SER A 91 13.09 8.18 12.01
N ASP A 92 12.31 9.21 12.32
CA ASP A 92 11.08 9.04 13.10
C ASP A 92 10.03 8.25 12.31
N PHE A 93 10.00 8.41 10.99
CA PHE A 93 9.11 7.64 10.11
C PHE A 93 9.65 6.23 9.85
N ALA A 94 10.97 6.06 9.74
CA ALA A 94 11.58 4.75 9.63
C ALA A 94 11.30 3.89 10.88
N ASP A 95 11.48 4.46 12.08
CA ASP A 95 11.18 3.81 13.36
C ASP A 95 9.68 3.53 13.52
N GLU A 96 8.81 4.34 12.91
CA GLU A 96 7.37 4.08 12.89
C GLU A 96 7.00 2.89 12.01
N LEU A 97 7.58 2.79 10.81
CA LEU A 97 7.35 1.67 9.90
C LEU A 97 7.97 0.36 10.44
N ASP A 98 9.13 0.42 11.08
CA ASP A 98 9.79 -0.75 11.68
C ASP A 98 8.92 -1.45 12.73
N LYS A 99 8.12 -0.69 13.49
CA LYS A 99 7.18 -1.25 14.48
C LYS A 99 6.09 -2.14 13.87
N SER A 100 5.81 -2.01 12.57
CA SER A 100 4.86 -2.88 11.88
C SER A 100 5.45 -4.26 11.52
N GLU A 101 6.77 -4.42 11.58
CA GLU A 101 7.49 -5.66 11.26
C GLU A 101 8.44 -6.02 12.43
N PRO A 102 7.89 -6.41 13.60
CA PRO A 102 8.69 -6.65 14.78
C PRO A 102 9.74 -7.75 14.58
N ALA A 103 10.91 -7.55 15.20
CA ALA A 103 12.01 -8.51 15.12
C ALA A 103 11.58 -9.92 15.58
N GLY A 104 12.02 -10.93 14.84
CA GLY A 104 11.71 -12.34 15.12
C GLY A 104 10.55 -12.92 14.31
N MET A 105 9.79 -12.08 13.61
CA MET A 105 8.77 -12.53 12.67
C MET A 105 9.39 -13.11 11.39
N ARG A 106 8.75 -14.15 10.85
CA ARG A 106 9.06 -14.69 9.52
C ARG A 106 7.96 -14.31 8.56
N SER A 107 8.34 -13.53 7.56
CA SER A 107 7.44 -12.96 6.58
C SER A 107 7.74 -13.55 5.21
N ARG A 108 6.70 -14.04 4.51
CA ARG A 108 6.77 -14.38 3.09
C ARG A 108 6.25 -13.21 2.28
N PHE A 109 7.09 -12.71 1.37
CA PHE A 109 6.72 -11.71 0.39
C PHE A 109 6.59 -12.35 -0.98
N THR A 110 5.45 -12.11 -1.64
CA THR A 110 5.25 -12.44 -3.05
C THR A 110 4.92 -11.16 -3.80
N THR A 111 5.62 -10.87 -4.89
CA THR A 111 5.46 -9.62 -5.63
C THR A 111 5.00 -9.85 -7.06
N ALA A 112 4.21 -8.91 -7.57
CA ALA A 112 3.85 -8.81 -8.97
C ALA A 112 3.83 -7.35 -9.39
N THR A 113 4.23 -7.05 -10.63
CA THR A 113 4.19 -5.70 -11.19
C THR A 113 3.29 -5.70 -12.41
N PHE A 114 2.33 -4.78 -12.44
CA PHE A 114 1.35 -4.64 -13.52
C PHE A 114 1.06 -3.16 -13.79
N ARG A 115 0.35 -2.88 -14.89
CA ARG A 115 -0.07 -1.51 -15.22
C ARG A 115 -1.09 -1.01 -14.20
N ALA A 116 -0.98 0.24 -13.77
CA ALA A 116 -1.94 0.82 -12.83
C ALA A 116 -3.34 0.81 -13.45
N ASP A 117 -4.25 0.06 -12.82
CA ASP A 117 -5.63 -0.11 -13.23
C ASP A 117 -6.51 -0.24 -11.98
N GLU A 118 -7.51 0.64 -11.86
CA GLU A 118 -8.33 0.75 -10.65
C GLU A 118 -9.17 -0.51 -10.42
N GLU A 119 -9.73 -1.08 -11.48
CA GLU A 119 -10.58 -2.27 -11.40
C GLU A 119 -9.77 -3.51 -11.03
N LEU A 120 -8.55 -3.64 -11.56
CA LEU A 120 -7.63 -4.69 -11.14
C LEU A 120 -7.29 -4.57 -9.66
N LEU A 121 -7.02 -3.36 -9.14
CA LEU A 121 -6.71 -3.16 -7.72
C LEU A 121 -7.91 -3.51 -6.81
N LYS A 122 -9.14 -3.16 -7.22
CA LYS A 122 -10.36 -3.56 -6.50
C LYS A 122 -10.52 -5.08 -6.51
N PHE A 123 -10.35 -5.72 -7.67
CA PHE A 123 -10.38 -7.17 -7.79
C PHE A 123 -9.36 -7.86 -6.88
N MET A 124 -8.13 -7.34 -6.81
CA MET A 124 -7.10 -7.86 -5.91
C MET A 124 -7.47 -7.70 -4.43
N ALA A 125 -8.13 -6.60 -4.05
CA ALA A 125 -8.64 -6.42 -2.71
C ALA A 125 -9.74 -7.45 -2.39
N ASP A 126 -10.66 -7.71 -3.32
CA ASP A 126 -11.71 -8.73 -3.15
C ASP A 126 -11.11 -10.13 -2.97
N VAL A 127 -10.15 -10.51 -3.83
CA VAL A 127 -9.43 -11.80 -3.71
C VAL A 127 -8.69 -11.88 -2.37
N PHE A 128 -8.01 -10.81 -1.95
CA PHE A 128 -7.33 -10.79 -0.65
C PHE A 128 -8.31 -11.03 0.50
N LEU A 129 -9.49 -10.39 0.48
CA LEU A 129 -10.50 -10.58 1.51
C LEU A 129 -11.05 -12.01 1.50
N GLU A 130 -11.30 -12.59 0.33
CA GLU A 130 -11.75 -13.98 0.20
C GLU A 130 -10.74 -14.95 0.85
N GLU A 131 -9.47 -14.85 0.47
CA GLU A 131 -8.40 -15.74 0.95
C GLU A 131 -8.14 -15.58 2.45
N VAL A 132 -8.15 -14.35 2.97
CA VAL A 132 -7.96 -14.10 4.40
C VAL A 132 -9.15 -14.63 5.20
N ASN A 133 -10.39 -14.46 4.73
CA ASN A 133 -11.56 -15.02 5.40
C ASN A 133 -11.55 -16.55 5.38
N ALA A 134 -11.17 -17.19 4.26
CA ALA A 134 -11.00 -18.64 4.21
C ALA A 134 -9.94 -19.13 5.20
N ALA A 135 -8.84 -18.40 5.35
CA ALA A 135 -7.78 -18.70 6.32
C ALA A 135 -8.28 -18.55 7.77
N ILE A 136 -9.06 -17.51 8.07
CA ILE A 136 -9.73 -17.30 9.36
C ILE A 136 -10.68 -18.47 9.67
N GLU A 137 -11.53 -18.86 8.72
CA GLU A 137 -12.45 -19.99 8.86
C GLU A 137 -11.71 -21.34 9.07
N SER A 138 -10.48 -21.46 8.54
CA SER A 138 -9.63 -22.62 8.76
C SER A 138 -8.95 -22.68 10.14
N GLY A 139 -9.16 -21.65 10.98
CA GLY A 139 -8.69 -21.60 12.37
C GLY A 139 -7.53 -20.64 12.64
N LEU A 140 -7.12 -19.81 11.66
CA LEU A 140 -6.05 -18.82 11.87
C LEU A 140 -6.52 -17.56 12.63
N SER A 141 -7.80 -17.46 13.02
CA SER A 141 -8.31 -16.35 13.84
C SER A 141 -7.63 -16.23 15.20
N ASP A 142 -7.20 -17.35 15.76
CA ASP A 142 -6.66 -17.44 17.13
C ASP A 142 -5.14 -17.22 17.17
N ASP A 143 -4.49 -17.15 16.00
CA ASP A 143 -3.07 -16.85 15.91
C ASP A 143 -2.84 -15.34 15.92
N GLU A 144 -2.33 -14.83 17.03
CA GLU A 144 -1.99 -13.41 17.20
C GLU A 144 -0.91 -12.92 16.21
N HIS A 145 -0.19 -13.84 15.56
CA HIS A 145 0.81 -13.53 14.55
C HIS A 145 0.24 -13.53 13.13
N PHE A 146 -1.04 -13.90 12.93
CA PHE A 146 -1.68 -13.88 11.62
C PHE A 146 -2.03 -12.45 11.20
N ALA A 147 -1.09 -11.82 10.49
CA ALA A 147 -1.20 -10.45 9.98
C ALA A 147 -0.94 -10.37 8.46
N PRO A 148 -1.85 -10.90 7.61
CA PRO A 148 -1.69 -10.81 6.16
C PRO A 148 -1.89 -9.38 5.67
N MET A 149 -1.19 -9.01 4.60
CA MET A 149 -1.36 -7.70 3.96
C MET A 149 -1.22 -7.78 2.43
N LEU A 150 -2.10 -7.07 1.74
CA LEU A 150 -1.99 -6.70 0.33
C LEU A 150 -1.42 -5.27 0.25
N GLY A 151 -0.12 -5.13 -0.04
CA GLY A 151 0.53 -3.84 -0.23
C GLY A 151 0.67 -3.46 -1.71
N ILE A 152 0.53 -2.18 -2.01
CA ILE A 152 0.68 -1.59 -3.34
C ILE A 152 1.56 -0.34 -3.29
N GLN A 153 2.49 -0.24 -4.24
CA GLN A 153 3.42 0.87 -4.40
C GLN A 153 3.47 1.32 -5.86
N PRO A 154 3.36 2.63 -6.15
CA PRO A 154 3.40 3.13 -7.51
C PRO A 154 4.85 3.12 -8.01
N LEU A 155 5.03 2.62 -9.23
CA LEU A 155 6.26 2.75 -10.00
C LEU A 155 5.99 3.75 -11.13
N THR A 156 6.35 5.00 -10.86
CA THR A 156 5.90 6.16 -11.63
C THR A 156 6.85 6.45 -12.80
N ARG A 157 6.38 7.21 -13.80
CA ARG A 157 7.18 7.57 -14.99
C ARG A 157 8.50 8.26 -14.61
N ASN A 158 8.48 9.19 -13.67
CA ASN A 158 9.69 9.87 -13.20
C ASN A 158 10.67 8.93 -12.50
N MET A 159 10.20 7.93 -11.75
CA MET A 159 11.08 6.92 -11.14
C MET A 159 11.81 6.10 -12.21
N LEU A 160 11.08 5.60 -13.22
CA LEU A 160 11.65 4.80 -14.31
C LEU A 160 12.64 5.62 -15.15
N LYS A 161 12.31 6.89 -15.42
CA LYS A 161 13.21 7.82 -16.11
C LYS A 161 14.53 8.03 -15.36
N GLU A 162 14.50 8.16 -14.04
CA GLU A 162 15.73 8.29 -13.24
C GLU A 162 16.52 6.98 -13.17
N GLN A 163 15.84 5.82 -13.14
CA GLN A 163 16.48 4.50 -13.19
C GLN A 163 17.23 4.28 -14.52
N ALA A 164 16.64 4.71 -15.65
CA ALA A 164 17.25 4.59 -16.97
C ALA A 164 18.63 5.30 -17.05
N LYS A 165 18.80 6.43 -16.35
CA LYS A 165 20.08 7.15 -16.28
C LYS A 165 21.20 6.35 -15.59
N ARG A 166 20.84 5.32 -14.83
CA ARG A 166 21.77 4.48 -14.04
C ARG A 166 21.92 3.06 -14.60
N GLY A 167 21.58 2.86 -15.87
CA GLY A 167 21.68 1.57 -16.55
C GLY A 167 20.37 0.78 -16.64
N GLY A 168 19.25 1.35 -16.17
CA GLY A 168 17.94 0.69 -16.21
C GLY A 168 17.78 -0.41 -15.17
N ASN A 169 16.66 -1.14 -15.25
CA ASN A 169 16.40 -2.31 -14.42
C ASN A 169 16.55 -3.61 -15.23
N VAL A 170 16.79 -4.72 -14.53
CA VAL A 170 17.04 -6.05 -15.13
C VAL A 170 15.85 -6.59 -15.95
N MET A 171 14.63 -6.09 -15.66
CA MET A 171 13.41 -6.51 -16.35
C MET A 171 13.23 -5.77 -17.68
N GLY A 172 14.05 -4.76 -17.98
CA GLY A 172 13.95 -3.96 -19.20
C GLY A 172 12.77 -2.98 -19.21
N ILE A 173 12.17 -2.71 -18.04
CA ILE A 173 11.04 -1.77 -17.91
C ILE A 173 11.53 -0.34 -18.12
N ASP A 174 10.80 0.48 -18.87
CA ASP A 174 11.15 1.88 -19.11
C ASP A 174 9.99 2.87 -18.85
N GLU A 175 10.20 4.15 -19.16
CA GLU A 175 9.22 5.20 -18.84
C GLU A 175 7.90 5.10 -19.63
N ASP A 176 7.87 4.36 -20.75
CA ASP A 176 6.67 4.16 -21.56
C ASP A 176 5.77 3.04 -21.02
N ASP A 177 6.31 2.16 -20.18
CA ASP A 177 5.53 1.16 -19.45
C ASP A 177 4.68 1.78 -18.32
N ALA A 178 5.06 2.97 -17.84
CA ALA A 178 4.39 3.66 -16.75
C ALA A 178 2.95 4.13 -17.07
N PRO A 179 2.10 4.33 -16.03
CA PRO A 179 2.35 4.01 -14.62
C PRO A 179 2.18 2.52 -14.32
N LEU A 180 3.08 1.98 -13.50
CA LEU A 180 3.02 0.61 -13.01
C LEU A 180 2.73 0.60 -11.50
N VAL A 181 2.25 -0.54 -11.00
CA VAL A 181 2.04 -0.80 -9.58
C VAL A 181 2.80 -2.06 -9.22
N GLY A 182 3.68 -1.95 -8.23
CA GLY A 182 4.26 -3.10 -7.55
C GLY A 182 3.32 -3.52 -6.42
N GLN A 183 2.79 -4.72 -6.51
CA GLN A 183 2.08 -5.37 -5.42
C GLN A 183 3.02 -6.27 -4.63
N TYR A 184 2.81 -6.35 -3.32
CA TYR A 184 3.41 -7.33 -2.44
C TYR A 184 2.36 -7.93 -1.51
N GLY A 185 2.30 -9.25 -1.46
CA GLY A 185 1.53 -10.01 -0.49
C GLY A 185 2.44 -10.43 0.66
N LEU A 186 2.06 -10.06 1.88
CA LEU A 186 2.72 -10.48 3.11
C LEU A 186 1.89 -11.58 3.77
N LEU A 187 2.53 -12.72 4.05
CA LEU A 187 1.96 -13.77 4.89
C LEU A 187 2.98 -14.16 5.97
N PRO A 188 2.59 -14.21 7.26
CA PRO A 188 3.45 -14.78 8.29
C PRO A 188 3.64 -16.27 8.01
N VAL A 189 4.88 -16.76 8.13
CA VAL A 189 5.21 -18.16 7.92
C VAL A 189 4.88 -18.94 9.19
N THR A 190 3.62 -19.31 9.35
CA THR A 190 3.22 -20.40 10.25
C THR A 190 3.28 -21.71 9.48
N GLU A 191 3.55 -22.84 10.15
CA GLU A 191 3.89 -24.13 9.52
C GLU A 191 2.96 -24.47 8.32
N MET A 192 3.53 -24.44 7.10
CA MET A 192 2.98 -24.93 5.83
C MET A 192 1.46 -24.73 5.59
N ALA A 193 1.05 -23.50 5.28
CA ALA A 193 -0.07 -23.27 4.37
C ALA A 193 0.45 -22.63 3.07
N LEU A 194 0.70 -23.49 2.06
CA LEU A 194 1.02 -23.08 0.69
C LEU A 194 -0.25 -22.55 0.02
N ILE A 195 -0.51 -21.24 0.11
CA ILE A 195 -1.40 -20.59 -0.87
C ILE A 195 -0.55 -20.30 -2.10
N SER A 196 -0.72 -21.15 -3.11
CA SER A 196 -0.14 -21.05 -4.43
C SER A 196 -1.11 -20.26 -5.31
N PHE A 197 -0.79 -19.00 -5.62
CA PHE A 197 -1.43 -18.35 -6.76
C PHE A 197 -0.92 -19.04 -8.03
N VAL A 198 -1.84 -19.72 -8.71
CA VAL A 198 -1.58 -20.54 -9.90
C VAL A 198 -1.11 -19.64 -11.05
N THR A 199 -0.13 -20.20 -11.78
CA THR A 199 0.63 -19.72 -12.94
C THR A 199 -0.10 -18.90 -13.98
#